data_AF-A0A3D3HX64-F1
#
_entry.id   AF-A0A3D3HX64-F1
#
_cell.length_a   1.000
_cell.length_b   1.000
_cell.length_c   1.000
_cell.angle_alpha   90.00
_cell.angle_beta   90.00
_cell.angle_gamma   90.00
#
_symmetry.space_group_name_H-M   'P 1'
#
loop_
_entity.id
_entity.type
_entity.pdbx_description
1 polymer ?
#
loop_
_entity_poly.entity_id
_entity_poly.type
_entity_poly.pdbx_seq_one_letter_code
_entity_poly.pdbx_strand_id
1 'polypeptide(L)'
;MAISIYALCIVLFLFISWIDYYLDVWVVTKDRIIAIEQKGLFSRTVAELSLDRVQDVTSDVHGFIATMMRYGNIRIQTAGEQSQFVFEQVPHPYETARSVMELHAQYVKSQTPQTAAPTPQAGTALGTQSKA
;
A
#
# COMPACT_ATOMS: atom_id res chain seq x y z
N MET A 1 -34.75 -32.05 0.86
CA MET A 1 -35.02 -30.81 0.11
C MET A 1 -34.45 -29.58 0.83
N ALA A 2 -34.98 -29.15 1.97
CA ALA A 2 -34.53 -27.93 2.66
C ALA A 2 -33.05 -27.97 3.10
N ILE A 3 -32.58 -29.10 3.66
CA ILE A 3 -31.18 -29.27 4.06
C ILE A 3 -30.23 -29.16 2.86
N SER A 4 -30.61 -29.75 1.72
CA SER A 4 -29.83 -29.70 0.49
C SER A 4 -29.74 -28.28 -0.08
N ILE A 5 -30.84 -27.52 -0.04
CA ILE A 5 -30.88 -26.11 -0.45
C ILE A 5 -30.00 -25.26 0.47
N TYR A 6 -30.10 -25.47 1.79
CA TYR A 6 -29.30 -24.76 2.78
C TYR A 6 -27.80 -25.02 2.61
N ALA A 7 -27.41 -26.28 2.43
CA ALA A 7 -26.03 -26.65 2.16
C ALA A 7 -25.52 -26.02 0.85
N LEU A 8 -26.33 -26.00 -0.20
CA LEU A 8 -25.97 -25.39 -1.48
C LEU A 8 -25.77 -23.87 -1.36
N CYS A 9 -26.60 -23.17 -0.59
CA CYS A 9 -26.43 -21.74 -0.32
C CYS A 9 -25.12 -21.45 0.43
N ILE A 10 -24.77 -22.27 1.43
CA ILE A 10 -23.50 -22.11 2.17
C ILE A 10 -22.30 -22.32 1.25
N VAL A 11 -22.32 -23.40 0.45
CA VAL A 11 -21.23 -23.69 -0.50
C VAL A 11 -21.09 -22.57 -1.52
N LEU A 12 -22.20 -22.05 -2.05
CA LEU A 12 -22.18 -20.94 -2.99
C LEU A 12 -21.61 -19.66 -2.36
N PHE A 13 -22.03 -19.33 -1.13
CA PHE A 13 -21.52 -18.16 -0.41
C PHE A 13 -20.01 -18.27 -0.16
N LEU A 14 -19.56 -19.43 0.31
CA LEU A 14 -18.15 -19.70 0.54
C LEU A 14 -17.34 -19.67 -0.76
N PHE A 15 -17.91 -20.18 -1.85
CA PHE A 15 -17.29 -20.14 -3.17
C PHE A 15 -17.17 -18.73 -3.73
N ILE A 16 -18.21 -17.89 -3.58
CA ILE A 16 -18.16 -16.47 -3.99
C ILE A 16 -17.11 -15.73 -3.17
N SER A 17 -17.10 -15.90 -1.84
CA SER A 17 -16.11 -15.26 -0.98
C SER A 17 -14.69 -15.72 -1.26
N TRP A 18 -14.51 -16.99 -1.65
CA TRP A 18 -13.21 -17.52 -2.06
C TRP A 18 -12.73 -16.96 -3.39
N ILE A 19 -13.65 -16.80 -4.36
CA ILE A 19 -13.35 -16.17 -5.65
C ILE A 19 -12.95 -14.70 -5.46
N ASP A 20 -13.69 -13.96 -4.63
CA ASP A 20 -13.40 -12.55 -4.31
C ASP A 20 -11.95 -12.41 -3.81
N TYR A 21 -11.59 -13.21 -2.81
CA TYR A 21 -10.22 -13.28 -2.28
C TYR A 21 -9.17 -13.70 -3.33
N TYR A 22 -9.51 -14.64 -4.22
CA TYR A 22 -8.55 -15.16 -5.20
C TYR A 22 -8.34 -14.22 -6.40
N LEU A 23 -9.34 -13.41 -6.76
CA LEU A 23 -9.29 -12.50 -7.90
C LEU A 23 -8.68 -11.14 -7.57
N ASP A 24 -8.49 -10.81 -6.30
CA ASP A 24 -7.79 -9.60 -5.88
C ASP A 24 -6.28 -9.72 -6.14
N VAL A 25 -5.79 -8.94 -7.11
CA VAL A 25 -4.40 -9.00 -7.60
C VAL A 25 -3.70 -7.66 -7.40
N TRP A 26 -2.46 -7.75 -6.92
CA TRP A 26 -1.60 -6.61 -6.62
C TRP A 26 -0.33 -6.69 -7.45
N VAL A 27 0.02 -5.62 -8.14
CA VAL A 27 1.22 -5.53 -8.99
C VAL A 27 2.10 -4.40 -8.46
N VAL A 28 3.24 -4.76 -7.88
CA VAL A 28 4.23 -3.80 -7.39
C VAL A 28 5.35 -3.65 -8.43
N THR A 29 5.54 -2.42 -8.92
CA THR A 29 6.61 -2.05 -9.86
C THR A 29 7.57 -1.05 -9.20
N LYS A 30 8.68 -0.72 -9.86
CA LYS A 30 9.73 0.20 -9.33
C LYS A 30 9.25 1.64 -9.10
N ASP A 31 8.29 2.10 -9.90
CA ASP A 31 7.81 3.50 -9.85
C ASP A 31 6.39 3.63 -9.30
N ARG A 32 5.59 2.55 -9.36
CA ARG A 32 4.16 2.55 -9.04
C ARG A 32 3.69 1.19 -8.52
N ILE A 33 2.68 1.22 -7.66
CA ILE A 33 1.92 0.09 -7.13
C ILE A 33 0.53 0.14 -7.77
N ILE A 34 0.09 -0.96 -8.37
CA ILE A 34 -1.23 -1.09 -8.96
C ILE A 34 -2.00 -2.13 -8.15
N ALA A 35 -3.14 -1.74 -7.59
CA ALA A 35 -4.08 -2.60 -6.89
C ALA A 35 -5.30 -2.82 -7.78
N ILE A 36 -5.67 -4.08 -8.01
CA ILE A 36 -6.85 -4.46 -8.76
C ILE A 36 -7.77 -5.23 -7.82
N GLU A 37 -8.84 -4.57 -7.39
CA GLU A 37 -9.90 -5.16 -6.55
C GLU A 37 -11.10 -5.52 -7.43
N GLN A 38 -11.66 -6.71 -7.25
CA GLN A 38 -12.85 -7.16 -7.99
C GLN A 38 -14.06 -7.32 -7.07
N LYS A 39 -14.75 -6.22 -6.75
CA LYS A 39 -15.96 -6.17 -5.90
C LYS A 39 -17.23 -6.73 -6.58
N GLY A 40 -17.12 -7.87 -7.26
CA GLY A 40 -18.22 -8.59 -7.93
C GLY A 40 -17.99 -8.91 -9.41
N LEU A 41 -18.99 -9.54 -10.05
CA LEU A 41 -18.92 -9.98 -11.46
C LEU A 41 -18.79 -8.84 -12.48
N PHE A 42 -19.17 -7.61 -12.11
CA PHE A 42 -19.14 -6.43 -13.00
C PHE A 42 -18.54 -5.18 -12.35
N SER A 43 -18.00 -5.28 -11.14
CA SER A 43 -17.40 -4.15 -10.43
C SER A 43 -15.92 -4.43 -10.25
N ARG A 44 -15.11 -3.73 -11.06
CA ARG A 44 -13.65 -3.78 -10.97
C ARG A 44 -13.15 -2.40 -10.59
N THR A 45 -12.42 -2.32 -9.50
CA THR A 45 -11.74 -1.10 -9.05
C THR A 45 -10.26 -1.25 -9.31
N VAL A 46 -9.70 -0.34 -10.12
CA VAL A 46 -8.26 -0.28 -10.37
C VAL A 46 -7.73 0.97 -9.70
N ALA A 47 -6.81 0.77 -8.77
CA ALA A 47 -6.15 1.79 -7.99
C ALA A 47 -4.68 1.84 -8.41
N GLU A 48 -4.20 3.01 -8.81
CA GLU A 48 -2.78 3.25 -9.10
C GLU A 48 -2.21 4.20 -8.05
N LEU A 49 -1.10 3.78 -7.45
CA LEU A 49 -0.38 4.55 -6.45
C LEU A 49 1.09 4.69 -6.85
N SER A 50 1.53 5.91 -7.10
CA SER A 50 2.95 6.18 -7.35
C SER A 50 3.77 6.04 -6.07
N LEU A 51 4.96 5.45 -6.17
CA LEU A 51 5.80 5.13 -5.01
C LEU A 51 6.35 6.39 -4.33
N ASP A 52 6.51 7.50 -5.07
CA ASP A 52 6.91 8.82 -4.56
C ASP A 52 5.88 9.47 -3.63
N ARG A 53 4.60 9.05 -3.72
CA ARG A 53 3.51 9.62 -2.92
C ARG A 53 3.17 8.79 -1.68
N VAL A 54 3.84 7.65 -1.49
CA VAL A 54 3.65 6.79 -0.32
C VAL A 54 4.26 7.50 0.89
N GLN A 55 3.43 7.81 1.88
CA GLN A 55 3.89 8.46 3.12
C GLN A 55 4.09 7.43 4.23
N ASP A 56 3.05 6.66 4.51
CA ASP A 56 3.05 5.70 5.60
C ASP A 56 2.32 4.42 5.21
N VAL A 57 2.79 3.30 5.75
CA VAL A 57 2.28 1.96 5.50
C VAL A 57 1.96 1.33 6.85
N THR A 58 0.68 1.23 7.17
CA THR A 58 0.19 0.65 8.42
C THR A 58 -0.33 -0.77 8.17
N SER A 59 0.08 -1.75 8.98
CA SER A 59 -0.50 -3.11 8.92
C SER A 59 -1.49 -3.33 10.06
N ASP A 60 -2.74 -3.62 9.74
CA ASP A 60 -3.83 -3.95 10.67
C ASP A 60 -4.17 -5.44 10.60
N VAL A 61 -4.02 -6.17 11.71
CA VAL A 61 -4.48 -7.56 11.82
C VAL A 61 -5.64 -7.60 12.81
N HIS A 62 -6.86 -7.87 12.32
CA HIS A 62 -8.06 -7.94 13.16
C HIS A 62 -8.58 -9.38 13.29
N GLY A 63 -8.60 -9.88 14.54
CA GLY A 63 -9.29 -11.13 14.91
C GLY A 63 -8.39 -12.35 15.08
N PHE A 64 -8.89 -13.35 15.84
CA PHE A 64 -8.16 -14.57 16.17
C PHE A 64 -7.84 -15.44 14.94
N ILE A 65 -8.79 -15.53 14.00
CA ILE A 65 -8.64 -16.30 12.76
C ILE A 65 -7.59 -15.64 11.84
N ALA A 66 -7.54 -14.31 11.79
CA ALA A 66 -6.55 -13.53 11.04
C ALA A 66 -5.13 -13.76 11.55
N THR A 67 -4.93 -13.75 12.87
CA THR A 67 -3.64 -14.06 13.48
C THR A 67 -3.22 -15.52 13.24
N MET A 68 -4.15 -16.48 13.31
CA MET A 68 -3.85 -17.90 13.11
C MET A 68 -3.47 -18.22 11.65
N MET A 69 -4.23 -17.69 10.68
CA MET A 69 -3.96 -17.90 9.24
C MET A 69 -2.99 -16.86 8.65
N ARG A 70 -2.42 -15.98 9.48
CA ARG A 70 -1.45 -14.93 9.10
C ARG A 70 -1.90 -14.02 7.96
N TYR A 71 -3.19 -13.72 7.87
CA TYR A 71 -3.72 -12.72 6.95
C TYR A 71 -4.05 -11.43 7.70
N GLY A 72 -3.91 -10.29 7.04
CA GLY A 72 -4.31 -9.00 7.59
C GLY A 72 -4.40 -7.94 6.53
N ASN A 73 -4.76 -6.74 6.92
CA ASN A 73 -4.97 -5.63 6.01
C ASN A 73 -3.75 -4.70 6.08
N ILE A 74 -3.35 -4.10 4.96
CA ILE A 74 -2.33 -3.05 4.93
C ILE A 74 -3.02 -1.77 4.48
N ARG A 75 -2.84 -0.67 5.18
CA ARG A 75 -3.34 0.65 4.78
C ARG A 75 -2.15 1.48 4.35
N ILE A 76 -2.17 1.96 3.12
CA ILE A 76 -1.17 2.90 2.61
C ILE A 76 -1.79 4.28 2.56
N GLN A 77 -1.17 5.22 3.27
CA GLN A 77 -1.54 6.62 3.25
C GLN A 77 -0.64 7.38 2.27
N THR A 78 -1.25 8.29 1.54
CA THR A 78 -0.61 9.00 0.43
C THR A 78 -0.58 10.50 0.69
N ALA A 79 0.37 11.21 0.10
CA ALA A 79 0.47 12.67 0.17
C ALA A 79 -0.57 13.34 -0.75
N GLY A 80 -1.85 13.25 -0.37
CA GLY A 80 -2.98 13.83 -1.10
C GLY A 80 -4.26 13.84 -0.26
N GLU A 81 -5.27 14.63 -0.67
CA GLU A 81 -6.40 15.00 0.19
C GLU A 81 -7.21 13.81 0.75
N GLN A 82 -7.42 12.69 0.03
CA GLN A 82 -8.28 11.59 0.53
C GLN A 82 -8.00 10.18 -0.04
N SER A 83 -6.79 9.87 -0.55
CA SER A 83 -6.52 8.53 -1.09
C SER A 83 -5.86 7.61 -0.05
N GLN A 84 -6.66 7.08 0.89
CA GLN A 84 -6.25 5.93 1.71
C GLN A 84 -6.47 4.67 0.90
N PHE A 85 -5.39 3.98 0.53
CA PHE A 85 -5.48 2.68 -0.13
C PHE A 85 -5.48 1.59 0.93
N VAL A 86 -6.49 0.73 0.91
CA VAL A 86 -6.60 -0.39 1.84
C VAL A 86 -6.36 -1.65 1.05
N PHE A 87 -5.30 -2.36 1.41
CA PHE A 87 -4.98 -3.68 0.95
C PHE A 87 -5.69 -4.66 1.88
N GLU A 88 -6.77 -5.25 1.42
CA GLU A 88 -7.52 -6.21 2.23
C GLU A 88 -6.93 -7.62 2.09
N GLN A 89 -6.94 -8.37 3.18
CA GLN A 89 -6.64 -9.81 3.22
C GLN A 89 -5.25 -10.19 2.66
N VAL A 90 -4.25 -9.36 2.85
CA VAL A 90 -2.87 -9.65 2.45
C VAL A 90 -2.30 -10.80 3.29
N PRO A 91 -1.78 -11.87 2.66
CA PRO A 91 -1.02 -12.90 3.36
C PRO A 91 0.29 -12.31 3.87
N HIS A 92 0.60 -12.56 5.15
CA HIS A 92 1.79 -12.05 5.83
C HIS A 92 1.92 -10.52 5.71
N PRO A 93 0.98 -9.74 6.30
CA PRO A 93 0.91 -8.29 6.12
C PRO A 93 2.19 -7.57 6.56
N TYR A 94 2.89 -8.09 7.56
CA TYR A 94 4.16 -7.53 8.05
C TYR A 94 5.30 -7.66 7.04
N GLU A 95 5.42 -8.81 6.37
CA GLU A 95 6.48 -9.04 5.37
C GLU A 95 6.24 -8.22 4.11
N THR A 96 4.97 -8.12 3.70
CA THR A 96 4.57 -7.30 2.55
C THR A 96 4.80 -5.81 2.84
N ALA A 97 4.41 -5.30 4.01
CA ALA A 97 4.67 -3.92 4.41
C ALA A 97 6.18 -3.61 4.45
N ARG A 98 7.00 -4.52 4.97
CA ARG A 98 8.45 -4.40 4.97
C ARG A 98 9.03 -4.35 3.55
N SER A 99 8.55 -5.21 2.67
CA SER A 99 8.99 -5.26 1.26
C SER A 99 8.64 -3.97 0.52
N VAL A 100 7.44 -3.42 0.76
CA VAL A 100 7.02 -2.12 0.20
C VAL A 100 7.94 -1.00 0.69
N MET A 101 8.25 -0.97 1.99
CA MET A 101 9.14 0.05 2.57
C MET A 101 10.58 -0.07 2.06
N GLU A 102 11.07 -1.29 1.83
CA GLU A 102 12.39 -1.53 1.23
C GLU A 102 12.44 -1.08 -0.24
N LEU A 103 11.38 -1.34 -1.02
CA LEU A 103 11.27 -0.84 -2.39
C LEU A 103 11.23 0.69 -2.43
N HIS A 104 10.52 1.33 -1.52
CA HIS A 104 10.53 2.79 -1.37
C HIS A 104 11.95 3.31 -1.03
N ALA A 105 12.65 2.68 -0.08
CA ALA A 105 14.02 3.07 0.25
C ALA A 105 14.99 2.92 -0.94
N GLN A 106 14.83 1.87 -1.74
CA GLN A 106 15.61 1.68 -2.98
C GLN A 106 15.29 2.76 -4.01
N TYR A 107 14.03 3.15 -4.17
CA TYR A 107 13.62 4.24 -5.05
C TYR A 107 14.26 5.58 -4.64
N VAL A 108 14.21 5.94 -3.36
CA VAL A 108 14.88 7.14 -2.81
C VAL A 108 16.39 7.11 -3.09
N LYS A 109 17.04 5.96 -2.83
CA LYS A 109 18.48 5.79 -3.06
C LYS A 109 18.84 5.91 -4.55
N SER A 110 17.96 5.47 -5.45
CA SER A 110 18.13 5.56 -6.91
C SER A 110 17.99 6.99 -7.43
N GLN A 111 17.23 7.85 -6.73
CA GLN A 111 17.10 9.28 -7.05
C GLN A 111 18.21 10.15 -6.43
N THR A 112 18.93 9.63 -5.43
CA THR A 112 19.99 10.37 -4.72
C THR A 112 21.35 10.52 -5.44
N PRO A 113 21.64 10.04 -6.68
CA PRO A 113 22.92 10.34 -7.31
C PRO A 113 23.11 11.78 -7.83
N GLN A 114 22.07 12.65 -7.91
CA GLN A 114 22.23 13.93 -8.64
C GLN A 114 21.63 15.20 -8.04
N THR A 115 21.01 15.17 -6.84
CA THR A 115 20.58 16.39 -6.14
C THR A 115 21.56 16.83 -5.03
N ALA A 116 22.68 16.14 -4.87
CA ALA A 116 23.79 16.56 -4.01
C ALA A 116 24.86 17.36 -4.80
N ALA A 117 24.45 18.34 -5.61
CA ALA A 117 25.30 19.50 -5.79
C ALA A 117 25.03 20.38 -4.56
N PRO A 118 26.00 20.64 -3.66
CA PRO A 118 25.84 21.71 -2.71
C PRO A 118 25.64 22.97 -3.53
N THR A 119 24.42 23.49 -3.62
CA THR A 119 24.25 24.90 -3.92
C THR A 119 25.12 25.61 -2.90
N PRO A 120 26.17 26.34 -3.31
CA PRO A 120 26.86 27.22 -2.40
C PRO A 120 25.80 28.22 -2.00
N GLN A 121 25.18 28.02 -0.84
CA GLN A 121 24.49 29.10 -0.17
C GLN A 121 25.60 30.10 0.12
N ALA A 122 25.72 31.06 -0.80
CA ALA A 122 26.47 32.28 -0.64
C ALA A 122 25.89 32.97 0.59
N GLY A 123 26.44 32.59 1.76
CA GLY A 123 26.31 33.35 2.97
C GLY A 123 26.93 34.71 2.73
N THR A 124 26.07 35.69 2.45
CA THR A 124 25.93 36.87 3.31
C THR A 124 27.24 37.36 3.94
N ALA A 125 28.13 37.88 3.11
CA ALA A 125 29.20 38.76 3.53
C ALA A 125 28.81 40.21 3.17
N LEU A 126 28.02 40.87 4.02
CA LEU A 126 28.15 42.31 4.31
C LEU A 126 27.19 42.71 5.43
N GLY A 127 27.72 42.77 6.63
CA GLY A 127 26.95 43.15 7.82
C GLY A 127 27.83 43.11 9.05
N THR A 128 28.94 43.83 9.03
CA THR A 128 29.69 44.14 10.25
C THR A 128 29.81 45.65 10.35
N GLN A 129 28.86 46.18 11.12
CA GLN A 129 28.97 47.46 11.79
C GLN A 129 30.31 47.52 12.53
N SER A 130 31.17 48.46 12.16
CA SER A 130 32.32 48.86 12.96
C SER A 130 32.65 50.32 12.63
N LYS A 131 32.06 51.24 13.39
CA LYS A 131 32.61 52.58 13.60
C LYS A 131 32.14 53.10 14.96
N ALA A 132 33.03 52.98 15.95
CA ALA A 132 33.11 53.79 17.15
C ALA A 132 34.53 54.37 17.17
#